data_AF-A0A1W7ABQ4-F1
#
_entry.id   AF-A0A1W7ABQ4-F1
#
_cell.length_a   1.000
_cell.length_b   1.000
_cell.length_c   1.000
_cell.angle_alpha   90.00
_cell.angle_beta   90.00
_cell.angle_gamma   90.00
#
_symmetry.space_group_name_H-M   'P 1'
#
loop_
_entity.id
_entity.type
_entity.pdbx_description
1 polymer ?
#
loop_
_entity_poly.entity_id
_entity_poly.type
_entity_poly.pdbx_seq_one_letter_code
_entity_poly.pdbx_strand_id
1 'polypeptide(L)'
;MMEGLLLSGILFLTGLLFLLNGRFVRRNILFSVYVPESETNNTMIQPIKFRYNRQIIILAIAVSLLFSLIYLFASHSAALLSFVVLLHVLIIVAILIYKNAHDDLKAVKISEDWMKDIKVVKATDTSLMTESSPLPNALFVIQLLAFIAAFIFVALNYDRIPETIATHWNIKGEADNFSPKNIISVFAPGVLGLVILLVLFASSKGINFFDSSVNPATKSASIKFVKKSKLINSMMIHLISFTMTLLFILIFVRPAIYKGDYLPHGIMIMLIAIMLGITVVCLYLQVSEDKKYRQAAASSDKAPYYNEDHYIFGLFYYNPDDSNVWVPKISQMGMTLNMARPMSWFIAFMLIGLPFVIIALITIFS
;
A
#
# COMPACT_ATOMS: atom_id res chain seq x y z
N MET A 1 13.87 -3.94 -26.41
CA MET A 1 12.93 -2.85 -26.82
C MET A 1 11.56 -2.99 -26.16
N MET A 2 10.85 -4.12 -26.28
CA MET A 2 9.54 -4.33 -25.64
C MET A 2 9.59 -4.19 -24.10
N GLU A 3 10.60 -4.76 -23.47
CA GLU A 3 10.82 -4.64 -22.02
C GLU A 3 11.07 -3.18 -21.59
N GLY A 4 11.93 -2.44 -22.30
CA GLY A 4 12.16 -1.01 -22.03
C GLY A 4 10.89 -0.17 -22.13
N LEU A 5 10.03 -0.44 -23.12
CA LEU A 5 8.71 0.21 -23.22
C LEU A 5 7.80 -0.13 -22.03
N LEU A 6 7.80 -1.39 -21.60
CA LEU A 6 7.01 -1.83 -20.45
C LEU A 6 7.48 -1.17 -19.14
N LEU A 7 8.78 -1.20 -18.86
CA LEU A 7 9.37 -0.57 -17.67
C LEU A 7 9.15 0.96 -17.68
N SER A 8 9.29 1.61 -18.85
CA SER A 8 8.96 3.03 -19.02
C SER A 8 7.49 3.30 -18.74
N GLY A 9 6.59 2.43 -19.23
CA GLY A 9 5.15 2.48 -18.95
C GLY A 9 4.83 2.31 -17.47
N ILE A 10 5.55 1.44 -16.75
CA ILE A 10 5.40 1.27 -15.30
C ILE A 10 5.78 2.56 -14.56
N LEU A 11 6.89 3.21 -14.92
CA LEU A 11 7.26 4.51 -14.34
C LEU A 11 6.18 5.56 -14.59
N PHE A 12 5.65 5.61 -15.82
CA PHE A 12 4.62 6.57 -16.20
C PHE A 12 3.34 6.37 -15.38
N LEU A 13 2.84 5.13 -15.35
CA LEU A 13 1.66 4.76 -14.60
C LEU A 13 1.84 5.01 -13.10
N THR A 14 3.02 4.70 -12.55
CA THR A 14 3.34 4.99 -11.14
C THR A 14 3.21 6.48 -10.83
N GLY A 15 3.72 7.35 -11.69
CA GLY A 15 3.54 8.80 -11.57
C GLY A 15 2.06 9.20 -11.60
N LEU A 16 1.28 8.64 -12.52
CA LEU A 16 -0.17 8.92 -12.62
C LEU A 16 -0.96 8.46 -11.39
N LEU A 17 -0.51 7.43 -10.66
CA LEU A 17 -1.18 7.01 -9.42
C LEU A 17 -1.19 8.12 -8.36
N PHE A 18 -0.21 9.04 -8.35
CA PHE A 18 -0.22 10.20 -7.44
C PHE A 18 -1.36 11.18 -7.73
N LEU A 19 -1.92 11.19 -8.95
CA LEU A 19 -3.10 12.02 -9.27
C LEU A 19 -4.39 11.48 -8.63
N LEU A 20 -4.42 10.18 -8.29
CA LEU A 20 -5.58 9.55 -7.66
C LEU A 20 -5.70 9.95 -6.17
N ASN A 21 -4.60 10.36 -5.55
CA ASN A 21 -4.51 10.68 -4.12
C ASN A 21 -5.43 11.85 -3.70
N GLY A 22 -5.82 12.73 -4.63
CA GLY A 22 -6.69 13.88 -4.34
C GLY A 22 -8.19 13.68 -4.60
N ARG A 23 -8.62 12.55 -5.18
CA ARG A 23 -10.02 12.34 -5.64
C ARG A 23 -10.83 11.34 -4.79
N PHE A 24 -10.16 10.47 -4.04
CA PHE A 24 -10.79 9.39 -3.24
C PHE A 24 -10.75 9.63 -1.74
N VAL A 25 -10.15 10.73 -1.31
CA VAL A 25 -10.04 11.10 0.10
C VAL A 25 -11.32 11.85 0.45
N ARG A 26 -12.03 11.36 1.47
CA ARG A 26 -13.13 11.98 2.23
C ARG A 26 -13.55 13.39 1.75
N ARG A 27 -14.86 13.61 1.50
CA ARG A 27 -15.42 14.95 1.19
C ARG A 27 -14.81 15.98 2.13
N ASN A 28 -14.40 17.12 1.56
CA ASN A 28 -13.81 18.24 2.30
C ASN A 28 -12.40 17.98 2.83
N ILE A 29 -11.63 17.05 2.25
CA ILE A 29 -10.18 16.95 2.50
C ILE A 29 -9.43 16.95 1.19
N LEU A 30 -8.54 17.92 1.02
CA LEU A 30 -7.70 18.09 -0.16
C LEU A 30 -6.26 18.25 0.30
N PHE A 31 -5.32 17.51 -0.30
CA PHE A 31 -3.92 17.48 0.15
C PHE A 31 -3.78 17.32 1.67
N SER A 32 -4.65 16.50 2.29
CA SER A 32 -4.69 16.31 3.75
C SER A 32 -4.97 17.58 4.57
N VAL A 33 -5.59 18.59 3.97
CA VAL A 33 -6.11 19.79 4.62
C VAL A 33 -7.63 19.76 4.55
N TYR A 34 -8.31 20.06 5.66
CA TYR A 34 -9.76 20.17 5.65
C TYR A 34 -10.22 21.44 4.89
N VAL A 35 -11.11 21.27 3.92
CA VAL A 35 -11.71 22.32 3.09
C VAL A 35 -13.20 22.39 3.37
N PRO A 36 -13.71 23.40 4.11
CA PRO A 36 -15.13 23.55 4.39
C PRO A 36 -16.00 23.60 3.12
N GLU A 37 -17.29 23.30 3.25
CA GLU A 37 -18.20 23.33 2.09
C GLU A 37 -18.32 24.72 1.45
N SER A 38 -18.31 25.78 2.27
CA SER A 38 -18.28 27.17 1.82
C SER A 38 -17.08 27.48 0.91
N GLU A 39 -15.95 26.84 1.19
CA GLU A 39 -14.67 27.08 0.50
C GLU A 39 -14.41 26.14 -0.68
N THR A 40 -15.33 25.24 -0.99
CA THR A 40 -15.15 24.28 -2.09
C THR A 40 -14.90 24.93 -3.46
N ASN A 41 -15.49 26.12 -3.67
CA ASN A 41 -15.35 26.93 -4.88
C ASN A 41 -14.36 28.09 -4.72
N ASN A 42 -13.54 28.08 -3.66
CA ASN A 42 -12.56 29.12 -3.40
C ASN A 42 -11.55 29.22 -4.57
N THR A 43 -11.35 30.44 -5.07
CA THR A 43 -10.52 30.71 -6.25
C THR A 43 -9.04 30.39 -6.04
N MET A 44 -8.56 30.40 -4.78
CA MET A 44 -7.18 30.11 -4.41
C MET A 44 -6.84 28.60 -4.49
N ILE A 45 -7.84 27.73 -4.49
CA ILE A 45 -7.64 26.26 -4.53
C ILE A 45 -7.27 25.77 -5.93
N GLN A 46 -7.86 26.34 -6.98
CA GLN A 46 -7.68 25.86 -8.36
C GLN A 46 -6.23 25.98 -8.85
N PRO A 47 -5.50 27.09 -8.61
CA PRO A 47 -4.10 27.20 -8.96
C PRO A 47 -3.22 26.13 -8.30
N ILE A 48 -3.47 25.81 -7.02
CA ILE A 48 -2.72 24.78 -6.27
C ILE A 48 -2.94 23.41 -6.93
N LYS A 49 -4.20 23.03 -7.18
CA LYS A 49 -4.54 21.76 -7.87
C LYS A 49 -3.91 21.66 -9.25
N PHE A 50 -4.00 22.74 -10.04
CA PHE A 50 -3.44 22.78 -11.38
C PHE A 50 -1.92 22.63 -11.37
N ARG A 51 -1.24 23.35 -10.47
CA ARG A 51 0.22 23.25 -10.31
C ARG A 51 0.65 21.85 -9.91
N TYR A 52 -0.01 21.26 -8.91
CA TYR A 52 0.24 19.88 -8.47
C TYR A 52 0.08 18.88 -9.62
N ASN A 53 -1.08 18.87 -10.29
CA ASN A 53 -1.36 17.93 -11.38
C ASN A 53 -0.35 18.09 -12.51
N ARG A 54 -0.03 19.32 -12.90
CA ARG A 54 0.94 19.62 -13.95
C ARG A 54 2.34 19.12 -13.58
N GLN A 55 2.79 19.38 -12.36
CA GLN A 55 4.11 18.92 -11.90
C GLN A 55 4.22 17.40 -11.87
N ILE A 56 3.18 16.69 -11.40
CA ILE A 56 3.15 15.22 -11.40
C ILE A 56 3.17 14.65 -12.82
N ILE A 57 2.37 15.21 -13.74
CA ILE A 57 2.35 14.75 -15.15
C ILE A 57 3.70 14.99 -15.82
N ILE A 58 4.28 16.18 -15.66
CA ILE A 58 5.60 16.51 -16.21
C ILE A 58 6.66 15.56 -15.65
N LEU A 59 6.65 15.32 -14.33
CA LEU A 59 7.58 14.41 -13.68
C LEU A 59 7.45 12.98 -14.23
N ALA A 60 6.22 12.46 -14.35
CA ALA A 60 5.95 11.12 -14.88
C ALA A 60 6.46 10.99 -16.32
N ILE A 61 6.18 11.98 -17.18
CA ILE A 61 6.66 11.99 -18.58
C ILE A 61 8.19 12.08 -18.61
N ALA A 62 8.78 13.01 -17.88
CA ALA A 62 10.22 13.25 -17.88
C ALA A 62 11.00 12.01 -17.42
N VAL A 63 10.57 11.37 -16.33
CA VAL A 63 11.21 10.16 -15.80
C VAL A 63 11.08 9.00 -16.78
N SER A 64 9.89 8.79 -17.38
CA SER A 64 9.69 7.73 -18.37
C SER A 64 10.49 7.94 -19.65
N LEU A 65 10.56 9.17 -20.17
CA LEU A 65 11.37 9.49 -21.34
C LEU A 65 12.86 9.36 -21.06
N LEU A 66 13.32 9.83 -19.90
CA LEU A 66 14.71 9.67 -19.46
C LEU A 66 15.08 8.19 -19.35
N PHE A 67 14.21 7.37 -18.76
CA PHE A 67 14.42 5.93 -18.69
C PHE A 67 14.49 5.30 -20.09
N SER A 68 13.55 5.64 -20.99
CA SER A 68 13.55 5.15 -22.37
C SER A 68 14.85 5.53 -23.09
N LEU A 69 15.36 6.74 -22.89
CA LEU A 69 16.63 7.18 -23.44
C LEU A 69 17.80 6.36 -22.89
N ILE A 70 17.88 6.18 -21.57
CA ILE A 70 18.93 5.36 -20.94
C ILE A 70 18.88 3.92 -21.47
N TYR A 71 17.69 3.33 -21.59
CA TYR A 71 17.52 1.96 -22.06
C TYR A 71 18.00 1.77 -23.51
N LEU A 72 17.97 2.81 -24.35
CA LEU A 72 18.45 2.73 -25.74
C LEU A 72 19.98 2.69 -25.87
N PHE A 73 20.70 3.29 -24.94
CA PHE A 73 22.15 3.51 -25.06
C PHE A 73 22.99 2.81 -23.99
N ALA A 74 22.40 2.46 -22.85
CA ALA A 74 23.11 1.81 -21.75
C ALA A 74 23.12 0.28 -21.89
N SER A 75 24.03 -0.36 -21.18
CA SER A 75 23.97 -1.82 -20.99
C SER A 75 22.69 -2.21 -20.27
N HIS A 76 22.24 -3.45 -20.47
CA HIS A 76 21.00 -3.95 -19.87
C HIS A 76 21.01 -3.82 -18.32
N SER A 77 22.11 -4.19 -17.67
CA SER A 77 22.26 -4.04 -16.21
C SER A 77 22.21 -2.58 -15.74
N ALA A 78 22.82 -1.66 -16.50
CA ALA A 78 22.78 -0.24 -16.18
C ALA A 78 21.36 0.33 -16.38
N ALA A 79 20.62 -0.15 -17.37
CA ALA A 79 19.23 0.21 -17.56
C ALA A 79 18.33 -0.31 -16.41
N LEU A 80 18.50 -1.55 -15.96
CA LEU A 80 17.74 -2.05 -14.80
C LEU A 80 18.07 -1.28 -13.51
N LEU A 81 19.34 -0.93 -13.28
CA LEU A 81 19.72 -0.08 -12.15
C LEU A 81 19.09 1.31 -12.27
N SER A 82 19.11 1.92 -13.46
CA SER A 82 18.50 3.24 -13.68
C SER A 82 17.00 3.21 -13.47
N PHE A 83 16.29 2.14 -13.85
CA PHE A 83 14.88 1.94 -13.55
C PHE A 83 14.61 2.03 -12.04
N VAL A 84 15.38 1.28 -11.24
CA VAL A 84 15.23 1.28 -9.78
C VAL A 84 15.49 2.68 -9.21
N VAL A 85 16.57 3.35 -9.62
CA VAL A 85 16.90 4.70 -9.17
C VAL A 85 15.80 5.70 -9.56
N LEU A 86 15.37 5.69 -10.81
CA LEU A 86 14.35 6.60 -11.34
C LEU A 86 12.99 6.38 -10.69
N LEU A 87 12.62 5.14 -10.36
CA LEU A 87 11.40 4.84 -9.60
C LEU A 87 11.44 5.51 -8.21
N HIS A 88 12.56 5.42 -7.49
CA HIS A 88 12.70 6.06 -6.18
C HIS A 88 12.71 7.59 -6.29
N VAL A 89 13.43 8.15 -7.27
CA VAL A 89 13.43 9.59 -7.55
C VAL A 89 12.01 10.08 -7.85
N LEU A 90 11.27 9.38 -8.72
CA LEU A 90 9.87 9.67 -9.02
C LEU A 90 9.02 9.74 -7.75
N ILE A 91 9.09 8.72 -6.89
CA ILE A 91 8.32 8.66 -5.65
C ILE A 91 8.70 9.80 -4.69
N ILE A 92 10.00 10.04 -4.48
CA ILE A 92 10.49 11.09 -3.56
C ILE A 92 10.05 12.47 -4.06
N VAL A 93 10.27 12.78 -5.35
CA VAL A 93 9.90 14.09 -5.91
C VAL A 93 8.39 14.28 -5.90
N ALA A 94 7.60 13.22 -6.16
CA ALA A 94 6.14 13.28 -6.06
C ALA A 94 5.66 13.57 -4.62
N ILE A 95 6.31 12.99 -3.60
CA ILE A 95 6.06 13.31 -2.18
C ILE A 95 6.36 14.79 -1.89
N LEU A 96 7.46 15.33 -2.40
CA LEU A 96 7.80 16.75 -2.23
C LEU A 96 6.81 17.68 -2.93
N ILE A 97 6.36 17.32 -4.13
CA ILE A 97 5.30 18.05 -4.86
C ILE A 97 4.00 18.04 -4.05
N TYR A 98 3.63 16.90 -3.46
CA TYR A 98 2.46 16.80 -2.59
C TYR A 98 2.60 17.66 -1.34
N LYS A 99 3.76 17.62 -0.67
CA LYS A 99 4.09 18.44 0.50
C LYS A 99 3.87 19.93 0.19
N ASN A 100 4.38 20.42 -0.94
CA ASN A 100 4.23 21.83 -1.32
C ASN A 100 2.74 22.20 -1.51
N ALA A 101 1.95 21.31 -2.14
CA ALA A 101 0.52 21.53 -2.30
C ALA A 101 -0.24 21.51 -0.95
N HIS A 102 0.18 20.66 -0.02
CA HIS A 102 -0.34 20.63 1.35
C HIS A 102 -0.03 21.95 2.09
N ASP A 103 1.23 22.39 2.09
CA ASP A 103 1.68 23.60 2.78
C ASP A 103 0.98 24.85 2.22
N ASP A 104 0.90 24.98 0.90
CA ASP A 104 0.22 26.09 0.23
C ASP A 104 -1.26 26.16 0.63
N LEU A 105 -1.96 25.01 0.60
CA LEU A 105 -3.38 24.96 0.94
C LEU A 105 -3.63 25.24 2.42
N LYS A 106 -2.74 24.75 3.30
CA LYS A 106 -2.77 25.05 4.73
C LYS A 106 -2.55 26.53 5.00
N ALA A 107 -1.66 27.19 4.25
CA ALA A 107 -1.44 28.62 4.35
C ALA A 107 -2.70 29.43 3.97
N VAL A 108 -3.39 29.05 2.87
CA VAL A 108 -4.67 29.69 2.49
C VAL A 108 -5.70 29.52 3.60
N LYS A 109 -5.87 28.30 4.12
CA LYS A 109 -6.79 27.98 5.22
C LYS A 109 -6.58 28.89 6.43
N ILE A 110 -5.32 29.10 6.81
CA ILE A 110 -4.95 29.97 7.94
C ILE A 110 -5.20 31.44 7.61
N SER A 111 -4.83 31.90 6.41
CA SER A 111 -4.94 33.31 6.04
C SER A 111 -6.39 33.80 5.93
N GLU A 112 -7.30 32.93 5.52
CA GLU A 112 -8.73 33.24 5.33
C GLU A 112 -9.59 32.78 6.52
N ASP A 113 -8.96 32.26 7.58
CA ASP A 113 -9.61 31.81 8.81
C ASP A 113 -10.82 30.89 8.56
N TRP A 114 -10.64 29.88 7.70
CA TRP A 114 -11.70 28.96 7.24
C TRP A 114 -12.45 28.24 8.37
N MET A 115 -11.92 28.23 9.59
CA MET A 115 -12.50 27.54 10.74
C MET A 115 -13.28 28.46 11.69
N LYS A 116 -13.32 29.78 11.45
CA LYS A 116 -13.88 30.79 12.37
C LYS A 116 -15.26 30.45 12.93
N ASP A 117 -16.18 30.06 12.06
CA ASP A 117 -17.58 29.76 12.42
C ASP A 117 -17.89 28.26 12.47
N ILE A 118 -16.88 27.41 12.31
CA ILE A 118 -17.04 25.96 12.25
C ILE A 118 -16.81 25.34 13.62
N LYS A 119 -17.90 24.85 14.23
CA LYS A 119 -17.80 24.04 15.45
C LYS A 119 -17.27 22.65 15.13
N VAL A 120 -16.00 22.42 15.46
CA VAL A 120 -15.39 21.09 15.39
C VAL A 120 -16.01 20.21 16.47
N VAL A 121 -16.58 19.07 16.08
CA VAL A 121 -17.12 18.11 17.03
C VAL A 121 -16.28 16.84 17.01
N LYS A 122 -15.67 16.53 18.16
CA LYS A 122 -15.01 15.24 18.40
C LYS A 122 -15.94 14.38 19.24
N ALA A 123 -16.36 13.24 18.70
CA ALA A 123 -16.78 12.14 19.54
C ALA A 123 -16.06 10.87 19.14
N THR A 124 -15.62 10.17 20.16
CA THR A 124 -15.06 8.83 20.05
C THR A 124 -16.11 7.87 20.57
N ASP A 125 -16.43 6.84 19.77
CA ASP A 125 -17.26 5.73 20.24
C ASP A 125 -16.34 4.53 20.50
N THR A 126 -15.96 4.35 21.77
CA THR A 126 -15.04 3.30 22.20
C THR A 126 -15.64 1.90 22.09
N SER A 127 -16.97 1.77 22.00
CA SER A 127 -17.64 0.48 21.77
C SER A 127 -17.21 -0.19 20.46
N LEU A 128 -16.81 0.62 19.47
CA LEU A 128 -16.31 0.15 18.17
C LEU A 128 -14.90 -0.44 18.23
N MET A 129 -14.18 -0.29 19.35
CA MET A 129 -12.87 -0.93 19.59
C MET A 129 -13.05 -2.37 20.09
N THR A 130 -14.12 -2.61 20.85
CA THR A 130 -14.39 -3.90 21.49
C THR A 130 -15.13 -4.89 20.59
N GLU A 131 -15.57 -4.47 19.40
CA GLU A 131 -16.19 -5.38 18.44
C GLU A 131 -15.16 -6.40 17.92
N SER A 132 -15.58 -7.66 17.89
CA SER A 132 -14.77 -8.75 17.35
C SER A 132 -14.40 -8.49 15.88
N SER A 133 -13.20 -8.92 15.49
CA SER A 133 -12.77 -8.91 14.09
C SER A 133 -13.88 -9.44 13.17
N PRO A 134 -14.19 -8.73 12.08
CA PRO A 134 -15.28 -9.12 11.19
C PRO A 134 -15.00 -10.45 10.46
N LEU A 135 -13.73 -10.86 10.37
CA LEU A 135 -13.32 -12.13 9.76
C LEU A 135 -12.58 -13.03 10.77
N PRO A 136 -12.73 -14.36 10.66
CA PRO A 136 -12.17 -15.32 11.61
C PRO A 136 -10.66 -15.50 11.41
N ASN A 137 -9.94 -15.61 12.53
CA ASN A 137 -8.48 -15.84 12.54
C ASN A 137 -8.10 -17.19 11.93
N ALA A 138 -9.04 -18.15 11.90
CA ALA A 138 -8.84 -19.46 11.30
C ALA A 138 -8.30 -19.38 9.86
N LEU A 139 -8.66 -18.33 9.10
CA LEU A 139 -8.15 -18.11 7.75
C LEU A 139 -6.62 -17.90 7.71
N PHE A 140 -6.06 -17.22 8.71
CA PHE A 140 -4.60 -17.06 8.84
C PHE A 140 -3.93 -18.33 9.37
N VAL A 141 -4.62 -19.06 10.26
CA VAL A 141 -4.13 -20.35 10.76
C VAL A 141 -4.01 -21.36 9.60
N ILE A 142 -4.99 -21.42 8.71
CA ILE A 142 -4.93 -22.28 7.51
C ILE A 142 -3.72 -21.92 6.63
N GLN A 143 -3.46 -20.62 6.42
CA GLN A 143 -2.29 -20.15 5.67
C GLN A 143 -0.97 -20.52 6.37
N LEU A 144 -0.91 -20.39 7.70
CA LEU A 144 0.25 -20.79 8.49
C LEU A 144 0.51 -22.31 8.38
N LEU A 145 -0.54 -23.13 8.51
CA LEU A 145 -0.44 -24.58 8.34
C LEU A 145 0.02 -24.94 6.91
N ALA A 146 -0.45 -24.22 5.89
CA ALA A 146 0.01 -24.40 4.51
C ALA A 146 1.50 -24.09 4.35
N PHE A 147 2.00 -23.02 4.98
CA PHE A 147 3.45 -22.74 5.01
C PHE A 147 4.21 -23.84 5.74
N ILE A 148 3.77 -24.27 6.92
CA ILE A 148 4.41 -25.36 7.68
C ILE A 148 4.50 -26.62 6.82
N ALA A 149 3.42 -26.99 6.13
CA ALA A 149 3.40 -28.12 5.20
C ALA A 149 4.39 -27.92 4.04
N ALA A 150 4.47 -26.72 3.46
CA ALA A 150 5.43 -26.40 2.42
C ALA A 150 6.89 -26.50 2.91
N PHE A 151 7.19 -26.01 4.12
CA PHE A 151 8.52 -26.13 4.74
C PHE A 151 8.90 -27.59 4.96
N ILE A 152 7.99 -28.40 5.51
CA ILE A 152 8.21 -29.84 5.69
C ILE A 152 8.44 -30.51 4.33
N PHE A 153 7.60 -30.21 3.34
CA PHE A 153 7.71 -30.78 1.99
C PHE A 153 9.06 -30.46 1.34
N VAL A 154 9.50 -29.20 1.39
CA VAL A 154 10.80 -28.79 0.82
C VAL A 154 11.95 -29.43 1.58
N ALA A 155 11.90 -29.48 2.92
CA ALA A 155 12.93 -30.12 3.73
C ALA A 155 13.06 -31.62 3.41
N LEU A 156 11.95 -32.34 3.29
CA LEU A 156 11.93 -33.77 2.96
C LEU A 156 12.40 -34.05 1.52
N ASN A 157 12.34 -33.07 0.62
CA ASN A 157 12.78 -33.21 -0.77
C ASN A 157 14.06 -32.44 -1.07
N TYR A 158 14.77 -31.93 -0.05
CA TYR A 158 15.94 -31.06 -0.23
C TYR A 158 17.02 -31.73 -1.08
N ASP A 159 17.28 -33.01 -0.85
CA ASP A 159 18.27 -33.79 -1.59
C ASP A 159 17.93 -33.94 -3.09
N ARG A 160 16.65 -33.84 -3.45
CA ARG A 160 16.17 -33.94 -4.83
C ARG A 160 16.16 -32.60 -5.57
N ILE A 161 16.42 -31.50 -4.85
CA ILE A 161 16.53 -30.17 -5.46
C ILE A 161 17.85 -30.12 -6.25
N PRO A 162 17.82 -29.68 -7.52
CA PRO A 162 19.03 -29.54 -8.33
C PRO A 162 20.08 -28.65 -7.67
N GLU A 163 21.35 -28.88 -7.99
CA GLU A 163 22.47 -28.06 -7.48
C GLU A 163 22.39 -26.59 -7.92
N THR A 164 21.61 -26.29 -8.96
CA THR A 164 21.34 -24.93 -9.45
C THR A 164 19.85 -24.67 -9.51
N ILE A 165 19.39 -23.59 -8.88
CA ILE A 165 17.98 -23.20 -8.84
C ILE A 165 17.78 -21.85 -9.54
N ALA A 166 16.66 -21.67 -10.25
CA ALA A 166 16.33 -20.36 -10.80
C ALA A 166 15.86 -19.42 -9.70
N THR A 167 16.36 -18.18 -9.73
CA THR A 167 16.06 -17.13 -8.75
C THR A 167 15.45 -15.88 -9.38
N HIS A 168 15.48 -15.77 -10.71
CA HIS A 168 14.78 -14.73 -11.46
C HIS A 168 14.16 -15.30 -12.74
N TRP A 169 13.12 -14.62 -13.23
CA TRP A 169 12.42 -14.97 -14.46
C TRP A 169 12.11 -13.73 -15.28
N ASN A 170 12.22 -13.86 -16.60
CA ASN A 170 11.83 -12.82 -17.53
C ASN A 170 10.29 -12.73 -17.68
N ILE A 171 9.82 -11.78 -18.49
CA ILE A 171 8.38 -11.56 -18.71
C ILE A 171 7.65 -12.75 -19.38
N LYS A 172 8.38 -13.63 -20.07
CA LYS A 172 7.83 -14.86 -20.64
C LYS A 172 7.73 -15.99 -19.59
N GLY A 173 8.21 -15.75 -18.37
CA GLY A 173 8.30 -16.74 -17.31
C GLY A 173 9.47 -17.71 -17.48
N GLU A 174 10.42 -17.40 -18.36
CA GLU A 174 11.64 -18.19 -18.55
C GLU A 174 12.68 -17.76 -17.51
N ALA A 175 13.44 -18.71 -16.96
CA ALA A 175 14.48 -18.40 -16.00
C ALA A 175 15.68 -17.80 -16.72
N ASP A 176 16.10 -16.63 -16.28
CA ASP A 176 17.24 -15.88 -16.82
C ASP A 176 18.31 -15.61 -15.76
N ASN A 177 18.05 -15.95 -14.50
CA ASN A 177 19.05 -15.94 -13.43
C ASN A 177 18.94 -17.17 -12.52
N PHE A 178 20.09 -17.64 -12.06
CA PHE A 178 20.23 -18.88 -11.30
C PHE A 178 21.19 -18.69 -10.13
N SER A 179 21.04 -19.51 -9.10
CA SER A 179 21.90 -19.51 -7.92
C SER A 179 22.20 -20.95 -7.49
N PRO A 180 23.36 -21.19 -6.84
CA PRO A 180 23.67 -22.49 -6.28
C PRO A 180 22.69 -22.88 -5.17
N LYS A 181 22.43 -24.18 -5.04
CA LYS A 181 21.65 -24.74 -3.95
C LYS A 181 22.38 -24.56 -2.63
N ASN A 182 21.75 -23.87 -1.70
CA ASN A 182 22.14 -23.83 -0.30
C ASN A 182 20.89 -23.56 0.55
N ILE A 183 21.04 -23.56 1.88
CA ILE A 183 19.92 -23.37 2.80
C ILE A 183 19.27 -22.00 2.58
N ILE A 184 20.06 -20.95 2.35
CA ILE A 184 19.55 -19.58 2.19
C ILE A 184 18.77 -19.48 0.87
N SER A 185 19.35 -19.89 -0.26
CA SER A 185 18.74 -19.77 -1.58
C SER A 185 17.44 -20.58 -1.71
N VAL A 186 17.34 -21.73 -1.03
CA VAL A 186 16.14 -22.57 -1.04
C VAL A 186 15.06 -22.07 -0.06
N PHE A 187 15.42 -21.70 1.18
CA PHE A 187 14.43 -21.40 2.22
C PHE A 187 14.06 -19.91 2.35
N ALA A 188 14.87 -18.99 1.81
CA ALA A 188 14.59 -17.56 1.90
C ALA A 188 13.21 -17.14 1.36
N PRO A 189 12.71 -17.65 0.21
CA PRO A 189 11.36 -17.32 -0.25
C PRO A 189 10.28 -17.76 0.74
N GLY A 190 10.42 -18.94 1.33
CA GLY A 190 9.49 -19.46 2.35
C GLY A 190 9.51 -18.61 3.62
N VAL A 191 10.70 -18.23 4.10
CA VAL A 191 10.85 -17.36 5.29
C VAL A 191 10.25 -15.98 5.04
N LEU A 192 10.52 -15.38 3.88
CA LEU A 192 9.96 -14.09 3.51
C LEU A 192 8.43 -14.15 3.44
N GLY A 193 7.88 -15.18 2.80
CA GLY A 193 6.43 -15.41 2.73
C GLY A 193 5.80 -15.55 4.12
N LEU A 194 6.46 -16.28 5.03
CA LEU A 194 6.00 -16.44 6.42
C LEU A 194 6.05 -15.11 7.20
N VAL A 195 7.11 -14.32 7.06
CA VAL A 195 7.20 -13.00 7.71
C VAL A 195 6.10 -12.07 7.19
N ILE A 196 5.85 -12.04 5.89
CA ILE A 196 4.76 -11.25 5.29
C ILE A 196 3.40 -11.71 5.85
N LEU A 197 3.15 -13.02 5.95
CA LEU A 197 1.94 -13.57 6.55
C LEU A 197 1.75 -13.08 8.00
N LEU A 198 2.81 -13.14 8.82
CA LEU A 198 2.76 -12.70 10.23
C LEU A 198 2.50 -11.19 10.35
N VAL A 199 3.12 -10.38 9.50
CA VAL A 199 2.88 -8.93 9.46
C VAL A 199 1.46 -8.63 9.01
N LEU A 200 0.93 -9.30 7.99
CA LEU A 200 -0.46 -9.13 7.56
C LEU A 200 -1.47 -9.60 8.61
N PHE A 201 -1.16 -10.67 9.35
CA PHE A 201 -1.96 -11.11 10.49
C PHE A 201 -1.99 -10.05 11.60
N ALA A 202 -0.83 -9.52 11.99
CA ALA A 202 -0.73 -8.42 12.96
C ALA A 202 -1.48 -7.17 12.47
N SER A 203 -1.41 -6.88 11.17
CA SER A 203 -2.12 -5.75 10.54
C SER A 203 -3.64 -5.95 10.60
N SER A 204 -4.14 -7.16 10.33
CA SER A 204 -5.56 -7.51 10.47
C SER A 204 -6.07 -7.26 11.91
N LYS A 205 -5.24 -7.52 12.92
CA LYS A 205 -5.56 -7.19 14.31
C LYS A 205 -5.61 -5.69 14.56
N GLY A 206 -4.70 -4.93 13.95
CA GLY A 206 -4.65 -3.47 14.00
C GLY A 206 -5.97 -2.78 13.67
N ILE A 207 -6.80 -3.37 12.79
CA ILE A 207 -8.12 -2.84 12.40
C ILE A 207 -9.05 -2.59 13.61
N ASN A 208 -8.91 -3.41 14.66
CA ASN A 208 -9.82 -3.36 15.80
C ASN A 208 -9.29 -2.50 16.95
N PHE A 209 -8.01 -2.14 16.96
CA PHE A 209 -7.38 -1.49 18.10
C PHE A 209 -7.48 0.03 18.12
N PHE A 210 -7.78 0.68 17.00
CA PHE A 210 -7.86 2.15 16.95
C PHE A 210 -9.25 2.71 17.21
N ASP A 211 -9.26 3.89 17.84
CA ASP A 211 -10.43 4.74 18.00
C ASP A 211 -10.98 5.15 16.63
N SER A 212 -12.23 4.78 16.38
CA SER A 212 -12.93 5.27 15.19
C SER A 212 -13.65 6.56 15.55
N SER A 213 -13.19 7.68 14.96
CA SER A 213 -13.87 8.97 15.11
C SER A 213 -15.28 8.89 14.53
N VAL A 214 -16.30 9.07 15.35
CA VAL A 214 -17.70 9.02 14.95
C VAL A 214 -18.22 10.46 14.88
N ASN A 215 -18.85 10.83 13.76
CA ASN A 215 -19.51 12.12 13.68
C ASN A 215 -20.81 12.09 14.51
N PRO A 216 -20.95 12.85 15.61
CA PRO A 216 -22.16 12.84 16.44
C PRO A 216 -23.40 13.30 15.71
N ALA A 217 -23.22 14.24 14.77
CA ALA A 217 -24.30 14.82 14.01
C ALA A 217 -24.98 13.81 13.08
N THR A 218 -24.26 12.74 12.71
CA THR A 218 -24.76 11.62 11.90
C THR A 218 -24.34 10.28 12.46
N LYS A 219 -24.54 10.09 13.78
CA LYS A 219 -24.01 8.96 14.55
C LYS A 219 -24.30 7.60 13.90
N SER A 220 -25.55 7.33 13.52
CA SER A 220 -25.96 6.03 12.92
C SER A 220 -25.27 5.76 11.58
N ALA A 221 -25.25 6.74 10.68
CA ALA A 221 -24.58 6.64 9.39
C ALA A 221 -23.06 6.52 9.54
N SER A 222 -22.47 7.26 10.49
CA SER A 222 -21.04 7.21 10.79
C SER A 222 -20.61 5.86 11.35
N ILE A 223 -21.39 5.27 12.29
CA ILE A 223 -21.13 3.93 12.83
C ILE A 223 -21.23 2.88 11.71
N LYS A 224 -22.28 2.96 10.88
CA LYS A 224 -22.46 2.02 9.76
C LYS A 224 -21.28 2.08 8.78
N PHE A 225 -20.81 3.27 8.45
CA PHE A 225 -19.66 3.48 7.57
C PHE A 225 -18.37 2.92 8.15
N VAL A 226 -18.09 3.17 9.44
CA VAL A 226 -16.92 2.62 10.13
C VAL A 226 -16.95 1.09 10.11
N LYS A 227 -18.08 0.48 10.47
CA LYS A 227 -18.23 -0.99 10.46
C LYS A 227 -17.99 -1.59 9.08
N LYS A 228 -18.56 -0.98 8.04
CA LYS A 228 -18.36 -1.41 6.65
C LYS A 228 -16.92 -1.21 6.17
N SER A 229 -16.29 -0.10 6.53
CA SER A 229 -14.89 0.16 6.19
C SER A 229 -13.95 -0.83 6.90
N LYS A 230 -14.18 -1.15 8.18
CA LYS A 230 -13.43 -2.19 8.90
C LYS A 230 -13.59 -3.56 8.23
N LEU A 231 -14.80 -3.94 7.81
CA LEU A 231 -15.05 -5.17 7.06
C LEU A 231 -14.31 -5.20 5.72
N ILE A 232 -14.41 -4.13 4.91
CA ILE A 232 -13.74 -4.03 3.60
C ILE A 232 -12.23 -4.10 3.77
N ASN A 233 -11.66 -3.36 4.72
CA ASN A 233 -10.23 -3.39 5.02
C ASN A 233 -9.78 -4.78 5.51
N SER A 234 -10.58 -5.46 6.32
CA SER A 234 -10.29 -6.83 6.76
C SER A 234 -10.32 -7.80 5.58
N MET A 235 -11.32 -7.70 4.69
CA MET A 235 -11.39 -8.50 3.47
C MET A 235 -10.17 -8.27 2.57
N MET A 236 -9.76 -7.02 2.38
CA MET A 236 -8.55 -6.67 1.61
C MET A 236 -7.31 -7.33 2.19
N ILE A 237 -7.06 -7.20 3.50
CA ILE A 237 -5.86 -7.79 4.14
C ILE A 237 -5.87 -9.31 4.04
N HIS A 238 -6.99 -9.96 4.35
CA HIS A 238 -7.10 -11.42 4.27
C HIS A 238 -6.83 -11.94 2.86
N LEU A 239 -7.33 -11.23 1.86
CA LEU A 239 -7.15 -11.63 0.49
C LEU A 239 -5.73 -11.38 0.00
N ILE A 240 -5.15 -10.20 0.25
CA ILE A 240 -3.75 -9.93 -0.06
C ILE A 240 -2.89 -11.01 0.59
N SER A 241 -3.16 -11.35 1.85
CA SER A 241 -2.49 -12.43 2.56
C SER A 241 -2.65 -13.79 1.87
N PHE A 242 -3.86 -14.15 1.45
CA PHE A 242 -4.12 -15.41 0.76
C PHE A 242 -3.38 -15.50 -0.57
N THR A 243 -3.45 -14.45 -1.41
CA THR A 243 -2.76 -14.42 -2.70
C THR A 243 -1.25 -14.40 -2.53
N MET A 244 -0.72 -13.65 -1.56
CA MET A 244 0.71 -13.66 -1.23
C MET A 244 1.14 -15.04 -0.71
N THR A 245 0.38 -15.66 0.18
CA THR A 245 0.66 -17.01 0.68
C THR A 245 0.76 -18.00 -0.46
N LEU A 246 -0.22 -18.00 -1.37
CA LEU A 246 -0.21 -18.89 -2.54
C LEU A 246 0.98 -18.62 -3.45
N LEU A 247 1.27 -17.35 -3.75
CA LEU A 247 2.41 -16.95 -4.57
C LEU A 247 3.75 -17.42 -3.96
N PHE A 248 3.99 -17.12 -2.68
CA PHE A 248 5.23 -17.48 -2.00
C PHE A 248 5.38 -18.98 -1.78
N ILE A 249 4.29 -19.71 -1.48
CA ILE A 249 4.34 -21.17 -1.41
C ILE A 249 4.70 -21.74 -2.77
N LEU A 250 4.07 -21.28 -3.86
CA LEU A 250 4.39 -21.76 -5.21
C LEU A 250 5.85 -21.49 -5.58
N ILE A 251 6.37 -20.30 -5.31
CA ILE A 251 7.80 -19.98 -5.51
C ILE A 251 8.69 -20.90 -4.68
N PHE A 252 8.34 -21.11 -3.40
CA PHE A 252 9.15 -21.85 -2.45
C PHE A 252 9.20 -23.36 -2.74
N VAL A 253 8.07 -24.01 -3.07
CA VAL A 253 8.05 -25.46 -3.34
C VAL A 253 8.53 -25.83 -4.74
N ARG A 254 8.55 -24.86 -5.68
CA ARG A 254 8.84 -25.11 -7.10
C ARG A 254 10.15 -25.85 -7.36
N PRO A 255 11.30 -25.53 -6.72
CA PRO A 255 12.56 -26.25 -6.95
C PRO A 255 12.46 -27.76 -6.66
N ALA A 256 11.64 -28.15 -5.68
CA ALA A 256 11.45 -29.55 -5.30
C ALA A 256 10.48 -30.32 -6.23
N ILE A 257 9.52 -29.62 -6.86
CA ILE A 257 8.51 -30.24 -7.74
C ILE A 257 8.99 -30.26 -9.20
N TYR A 258 9.45 -29.12 -9.70
CA TYR A 258 9.68 -28.91 -11.12
C TYR A 258 11.13 -29.10 -11.54
N LYS A 259 12.08 -29.19 -10.59
CA LYS A 259 13.50 -29.55 -10.81
C LYS A 259 14.26 -28.79 -11.91
N GLY A 260 13.71 -27.69 -12.42
CA GLY A 260 14.21 -26.96 -13.59
C GLY A 260 13.08 -26.37 -14.44
N ASP A 261 11.95 -27.07 -14.52
CA ASP A 261 10.77 -26.66 -15.29
C ASP A 261 10.04 -25.46 -14.68
N TYR A 262 9.35 -24.71 -15.53
CA TYR A 262 8.71 -23.46 -15.17
C TYR A 262 7.34 -23.67 -14.52
N LEU A 263 7.01 -22.81 -13.56
CA LEU A 263 5.61 -22.64 -13.17
C LEU A 263 4.87 -22.14 -14.43
N PRO A 264 3.75 -22.76 -14.88
CA PRO A 264 3.06 -22.30 -16.06
C PRO A 264 2.73 -20.80 -15.95
N HIS A 265 3.20 -20.00 -16.92
CA HIS A 265 3.00 -18.55 -17.01
C HIS A 265 1.53 -18.13 -16.77
N GLY A 266 0.58 -18.94 -17.24
CA GLY A 266 -0.85 -18.74 -16.99
C GLY A 266 -1.24 -18.69 -15.51
N ILE A 267 -0.58 -19.45 -14.63
CA ILE A 267 -0.84 -19.43 -13.17
C ILE A 267 -0.41 -18.09 -12.58
N MET A 268 0.78 -17.60 -12.93
CA MET A 268 1.27 -16.31 -12.42
C MET A 268 0.39 -15.15 -12.89
N ILE A 269 0.02 -15.13 -14.18
CA ILE A 269 -0.89 -14.13 -14.74
C ILE A 269 -2.26 -14.20 -14.05
N MET A 270 -2.79 -15.40 -13.83
CA MET A 270 -4.05 -15.61 -13.11
C MET A 270 -3.98 -15.07 -11.69
N LEU A 271 -2.90 -15.33 -10.93
CA LEU A 271 -2.74 -14.82 -9.57
C LEU A 271 -2.66 -13.28 -9.52
N ILE A 272 -1.92 -12.67 -10.45
CA ILE A 272 -1.85 -11.21 -10.58
C ILE A 272 -3.23 -10.64 -10.94
N ALA A 273 -3.94 -11.27 -11.89
CA ALA A 273 -5.27 -10.84 -12.31
C ALA A 273 -6.29 -10.94 -11.16
N ILE A 274 -6.24 -12.01 -10.35
CA ILE A 274 -7.07 -12.17 -9.15
C ILE A 274 -6.74 -11.06 -8.14
N MET A 275 -5.46 -10.80 -7.87
CA MET A 275 -5.03 -9.75 -6.95
C MET A 275 -5.55 -8.36 -7.37
N LEU A 276 -5.37 -8.02 -8.66
CA LEU A 276 -5.81 -6.74 -9.21
C LEU A 276 -7.33 -6.62 -9.24
N GLY A 277 -8.01 -7.65 -9.74
CA GLY A 277 -9.47 -7.68 -9.86
C GLY A 277 -10.15 -7.44 -8.52
N ILE A 278 -9.65 -8.08 -7.47
CA ILE A 278 -10.28 -7.92 -6.16
C ILE A 278 -9.87 -6.59 -5.49
N THR A 279 -8.65 -6.09 -5.74
CA THR A 279 -8.28 -4.74 -5.31
C THR A 279 -9.25 -3.70 -5.90
N VAL A 280 -9.62 -3.84 -7.17
CA VAL A 280 -10.61 -3.00 -7.85
C VAL A 280 -12.01 -3.15 -7.22
N VAL A 281 -12.43 -4.37 -6.89
CA VAL A 281 -13.71 -4.62 -6.21
C VAL A 281 -13.75 -3.95 -4.82
N CYS A 282 -12.70 -4.11 -4.01
CA CYS A 282 -12.63 -3.49 -2.70
C CYS A 282 -12.59 -1.95 -2.79
N LEU A 283 -11.86 -1.39 -3.76
CA LEU A 283 -11.89 0.03 -4.10
C LEU A 283 -13.31 0.51 -4.42
N TYR A 284 -14.00 -0.21 -5.29
CA TYR A 284 -15.38 0.12 -5.66
C TYR A 284 -16.32 0.10 -4.45
N LEU A 285 -16.25 -0.94 -3.62
CA LEU A 285 -17.08 -1.05 -2.41
C LEU A 285 -16.80 0.09 -1.43
N GLN A 286 -15.52 0.43 -1.22
CA GLN A 286 -15.13 1.52 -0.32
C GLN A 286 -15.65 2.88 -0.81
N VAL A 287 -15.49 3.17 -2.10
CA VAL A 287 -16.01 4.40 -2.73
C VAL A 287 -17.53 4.47 -2.64
N SER A 288 -18.22 3.34 -2.82
CA SER A 288 -19.67 3.25 -2.71
C SER A 288 -20.16 3.55 -1.29
N GLU A 289 -19.54 2.97 -0.26
CA GLU A 289 -19.91 3.22 1.14
C GLU A 289 -19.58 4.65 1.59
N ASP A 290 -18.45 5.20 1.14
CA ASP A 290 -18.09 6.60 1.41
C ASP A 290 -19.08 7.57 0.75
N LYS A 291 -19.54 7.29 -0.48
CA LYS A 291 -20.59 8.11 -1.12
C LYS A 291 -21.89 8.12 -0.31
N LYS A 292 -22.32 6.97 0.22
CA LYS A 292 -23.54 6.87 1.06
C LYS A 292 -23.36 7.64 2.37
N TYR A 293 -22.21 7.51 3.02
CA TYR A 293 -21.90 8.27 4.23
C TYR A 293 -21.90 9.77 3.97
N ARG A 294 -21.29 10.22 2.87
CA ARG A 294 -21.26 11.63 2.46
C ARG A 294 -22.65 12.21 2.23
N GLN A 295 -23.56 11.46 1.61
CA GLN A 295 -24.94 11.90 1.42
C GLN A 295 -25.68 12.05 2.75
N ALA A 296 -25.46 11.13 3.68
CA ALA A 296 -26.04 11.21 5.01
C ALA A 296 -25.43 12.35 5.86
N ALA A 297 -24.12 12.59 5.76
CA ALA A 297 -23.40 13.62 6.50
C ALA A 297 -23.69 15.06 6.02
N ALA A 298 -24.03 15.22 4.73
CA ALA A 298 -24.35 16.51 4.12
C ALA A 298 -25.54 17.23 4.76
N SER A 299 -26.43 16.50 5.42
CA SER A 299 -27.58 17.09 6.12
C SER A 299 -27.23 17.68 7.49
N SER A 300 -25.95 17.60 7.92
CA SER A 300 -25.50 18.07 9.22
C SER A 300 -24.44 19.17 9.07
N ASP A 301 -24.66 20.30 9.72
CA ASP A 301 -23.82 21.50 9.62
C ASP A 301 -22.56 21.44 10.53
N LYS A 302 -21.97 20.24 10.71
CA LYS A 302 -20.86 19.99 11.65
C LYS A 302 -19.70 19.31 10.95
N ALA A 303 -18.51 19.92 11.02
CA ALA A 303 -17.29 19.36 10.49
C ALA A 303 -16.82 18.15 11.33
N PRO A 304 -16.35 17.05 10.70
CA PRO A 304 -15.72 15.96 11.43
C PRO A 304 -14.41 16.45 12.06
N TYR A 305 -14.11 15.99 13.29
CA TYR A 305 -12.79 16.21 13.88
C TYR A 305 -11.69 15.60 12.97
N TYR A 306 -10.79 16.46 12.51
CA TYR A 306 -9.62 16.12 11.72
C TYR A 306 -8.51 17.13 12.06
N ASN A 307 -7.39 16.64 12.59
CA ASN A 307 -6.23 17.48 12.86
C ASN A 307 -5.12 17.14 11.85
N GLU A 308 -4.93 18.05 10.90
CA GLU A 308 -3.90 17.96 9.88
C GLU A 308 -2.48 18.17 10.41
N ASP A 309 -2.30 18.72 11.62
CA ASP A 309 -0.98 18.91 12.24
C ASP A 309 -0.28 17.58 12.59
N HIS A 310 -1.05 16.50 12.72
CA HIS A 310 -0.51 15.16 12.94
C HIS A 310 -0.01 14.49 11.65
N TYR A 311 0.02 15.18 10.51
CA TYR A 311 0.48 14.62 9.24
C TYR A 311 1.72 15.34 8.71
N ILE A 312 2.87 14.66 8.82
CA ILE A 312 4.13 15.15 8.24
C ILE A 312 4.02 15.07 6.71
N PHE A 313 4.31 16.19 6.05
CA PHE A 313 4.17 16.38 4.59
C PHE A 313 2.73 16.16 4.09
N GLY A 314 1.74 16.20 4.97
CA GLY A 314 0.37 15.81 4.64
C GLY A 314 0.20 14.32 4.30
N LEU A 315 1.20 13.46 4.52
CA LEU A 315 1.18 12.05 4.10
C LEU A 315 1.39 11.08 5.25
N PHE A 316 2.38 11.34 6.11
CA PHE A 316 2.81 10.42 7.15
C PHE A 316 2.19 10.81 8.48
N TYR A 317 1.33 9.95 9.02
CA TYR A 317 0.73 10.18 10.33
C TYR A 317 1.79 10.07 11.44
N TYR A 318 1.86 11.09 12.28
CA TYR A 318 2.77 11.19 13.40
C TYR A 318 2.04 11.87 14.56
N ASN A 319 1.62 11.06 15.54
CA ASN A 319 0.99 11.56 16.76
C ASN A 319 1.54 10.83 17.99
N PRO A 320 2.42 11.48 18.79
CA PRO A 320 2.96 10.92 20.03
C PRO A 320 1.92 10.62 21.11
N ASP A 321 0.75 11.26 21.05
CA ASP A 321 -0.33 11.07 22.03
C ASP A 321 -1.25 9.89 21.67
N ASP A 322 -1.25 9.45 20.41
CA ASP A 322 -2.05 8.30 19.97
C ASP A 322 -1.26 6.99 20.09
N SER A 323 -1.56 6.17 21.09
CA SER A 323 -0.85 4.91 21.38
C SER A 323 -0.95 3.86 20.27
N ASN A 324 -1.85 4.04 19.30
CA ASN A 324 -2.06 3.06 18.24
C ASN A 324 -0.92 3.06 17.22
N VAL A 325 -0.46 1.85 16.87
CA VAL A 325 0.50 1.63 15.78
C VAL A 325 -0.19 1.74 14.42
N TRP A 326 -1.38 1.14 14.29
CA TRP A 326 -2.21 1.20 13.10
C TRP A 326 -3.29 2.24 13.28
N VAL A 327 -3.39 3.16 12.34
CA VAL A 327 -4.44 4.17 12.30
C VAL A 327 -5.11 4.17 10.93
N PRO A 328 -6.41 4.51 10.84
CA PRO A 328 -7.08 4.60 9.56
C PRO A 328 -6.41 5.68 8.70
N LYS A 329 -6.27 5.42 7.40
CA LYS A 329 -5.86 6.50 6.47
C LYS A 329 -6.91 7.61 6.48
N ILE A 330 -6.55 8.80 6.00
CA ILE A 330 -7.49 9.92 5.89
C ILE A 330 -8.67 9.59 4.97
N SER A 331 -8.42 8.83 3.90
CA SER A 331 -9.45 8.25 3.04
C SER A 331 -10.32 7.18 3.74
N GLN A 332 -9.93 6.74 4.94
CA GLN A 332 -10.42 5.56 5.68
C GLN A 332 -10.31 4.24 4.90
N MET A 333 -9.68 4.28 3.73
CA MET A 333 -9.36 3.14 2.92
C MET A 333 -7.99 2.59 3.33
N GLY A 334 -8.00 1.42 3.93
CA GLY A 334 -6.83 0.81 4.53
C GLY A 334 -6.37 1.55 5.79
N MET A 335 -5.20 1.13 6.26
CA MET A 335 -4.54 1.69 7.43
C MET A 335 -3.19 2.28 7.04
N THR A 336 -2.72 3.20 7.86
CA THR A 336 -1.33 3.65 7.86
C THR A 336 -0.73 3.39 9.23
N LEU A 337 0.58 3.48 9.30
CA LEU A 337 1.33 3.39 10.54
C LEU A 337 1.44 4.78 11.18
N ASN A 338 1.37 4.83 12.51
CA ASN A 338 1.75 6.00 13.29
C ASN A 338 3.26 6.03 13.45
N MET A 339 3.93 6.92 12.71
CA MET A 339 5.39 7.01 12.66
C MET A 339 6.00 7.52 13.98
N ALA A 340 5.19 7.97 14.94
CA ALA A 340 5.63 8.25 16.30
C ALA A 340 5.89 6.98 17.14
N ARG A 341 5.51 5.79 16.65
CA ARG A 341 5.67 4.52 17.37
C ARG A 341 6.87 3.72 16.87
N PRO A 342 7.76 3.24 17.74
CA PRO A 342 8.90 2.39 17.34
C PRO A 342 8.47 1.14 16.56
N MET A 343 7.34 0.54 16.95
CA MET A 343 6.79 -0.65 16.27
C MET A 343 6.45 -0.38 14.80
N SER A 344 6.07 0.85 14.43
CA SER A 344 5.82 1.23 13.03
C SER A 344 7.07 1.12 12.18
N TRP A 345 8.21 1.55 12.72
CA TRP A 345 9.50 1.45 12.04
C TRP A 345 9.97 0.00 11.92
N PHE A 346 9.73 -0.83 12.93
CA PHE A 346 9.97 -2.27 12.85
C PHE A 346 9.13 -2.93 11.75
N ILE A 347 7.82 -2.64 11.68
CA ILE A 347 6.93 -3.16 10.63
C ILE A 347 7.38 -2.67 9.25
N ALA A 348 7.71 -1.38 9.11
CA ALA A 348 8.21 -0.83 7.85
C ALA A 348 9.51 -1.52 7.41
N PHE A 349 10.44 -1.77 8.35
CA PHE A 349 11.64 -2.54 8.07
C PHE A 349 11.31 -3.98 7.65
N MET A 350 10.39 -4.68 8.31
CA MET A 350 10.03 -6.05 7.94
C MET A 350 9.38 -6.16 6.55
N LEU A 351 8.61 -5.14 6.13
CA LEU A 351 7.96 -5.14 4.83
C LEU A 351 8.88 -4.66 3.69
N ILE A 352 9.75 -3.68 3.98
CA ILE A 352 10.55 -3.00 2.95
C ILE A 352 12.02 -3.38 3.08
N GLY A 353 12.62 -3.23 4.27
CA GLY A 353 14.05 -3.46 4.51
C GLY A 353 14.46 -4.94 4.45
N LEU A 354 13.69 -5.84 5.05
CA LEU A 354 14.02 -7.27 5.12
C LEU A 354 14.18 -7.91 3.73
N PRO A 355 13.29 -7.67 2.73
CA PRO A 355 13.52 -8.12 1.36
C PRO A 355 14.90 -7.74 0.81
N PHE A 356 15.37 -6.50 1.03
CA PHE A 356 16.70 -6.07 0.57
C PHE A 356 17.82 -6.81 1.30
N VAL A 357 17.67 -7.04 2.61
CA VAL A 357 18.64 -7.84 3.38
C VAL A 357 18.70 -9.25 2.83
N ILE A 358 17.56 -9.89 2.55
CA ILE A 358 17.52 -11.23 1.97
C ILE A 358 18.19 -11.26 0.59
N ILE A 359 17.88 -10.29 -0.27
CA ILE A 359 18.52 -10.19 -1.59
C ILE A 359 20.04 -10.03 -1.44
N ALA A 360 20.50 -9.14 -0.57
CA ALA A 360 21.93 -8.95 -0.32
C ALA A 360 22.61 -10.22 0.21
N LEU A 361 21.97 -10.94 1.14
CA LEU A 361 22.47 -12.21 1.65
C LEU A 361 22.54 -13.26 0.54
N ILE A 362 21.50 -13.37 -0.29
CA ILE A 362 21.54 -14.26 -1.46
C ILE A 362 22.72 -13.88 -2.33
N THR A 363 22.87 -12.63 -2.74
CA THR A 363 23.97 -12.19 -3.63
C THR A 363 25.38 -12.39 -3.04
N ILE A 364 25.56 -12.26 -1.72
CA ILE A 364 26.88 -12.43 -1.08
C ILE A 364 27.23 -13.92 -0.90
N PHE A 365 26.23 -14.77 -0.66
CA PHE A 365 26.40 -16.19 -0.34
C PHE A 365 26.00 -17.14 -1.49
N SER A 366 25.62 -16.60 -2.64
CA SER A 366 25.42 -17.29 -3.93
C SER A 366 26.63 -17.08 -4.82
#